data_AF-A0A8H4V0Y8-F1
#
_entry.id   AF-A0A8H4V0Y8-F1
#
_cell.length_a   1.000
_cell.length_b   1.000
_cell.length_c   1.000
_cell.angle_alpha   90.00
_cell.angle_beta   90.00
_cell.angle_gamma   90.00
#
_symmetry.space_group_name_H-M   'P 1'
#
loop_
_entity.id
_entity.type
_entity.pdbx_description
1 polymer ?
#
loop_
_entity_poly.entity_id
_entity_poly.type
_entity_poly.pdbx_seq_one_letter_code
_entity_poly.pdbx_strand_id
1 'polypeptide(L)'
;MTNSRITRVLAVLNDITDRVNGNGIISQRLGVYTRLLGQSKTVMASQASLWIEHLISGLLHPVKDTRSKALVLGSQTALLIGPNLVISKTILDIFNKEMSQDRKLVSEICDRMSRMMSPSESGVHVPQIWSIIVLLLRSKRFNIEHWEYFKEWVLVLQRCFNCSEPAIKSQATIGWNKFVYMVTCNDSTSRSMLKMLTRPILSNSERKRSDKAGASVNSLFLSSYYNLLYYSFRPNNTFDHIDFIWEEYIAQPFANVFASSPQLNDAACKALASLIWTSQSKIWTENKIHEVPKMEVDFIYPIDCRWIRSRIVSVVAALEILLGAADWRNIQIIWTHICKALSDASSKEIKPSSELMHAIAIVLGLLQRLGHASPSSLNADTGDIFIERFTYLAATLVSTIGPSPFTETLFLKTSQETFQTANTPTHRRSRTDRNSDTPFMHILH
;
A
#
# COMPACT_ATOMS: atom_id res chain seq x y z
N MET A 1 -2.79 -2.75 -41.43
CA MET A 1 -3.09 -1.30 -41.44
C MET A 1 -1.78 -0.53 -41.31
N THR A 2 -1.53 0.51 -42.11
CA THR A 2 -0.35 1.39 -41.91
C THR A 2 -0.69 2.54 -40.96
N ASN A 3 0.30 3.15 -40.30
CA ASN A 3 0.07 4.30 -39.41
C ASN A 3 -0.69 5.44 -40.11
N SER A 4 -0.37 5.74 -41.37
CA SER A 4 -1.04 6.78 -42.17
C SER A 4 -2.51 6.44 -42.49
N ARG A 5 -2.88 5.16 -42.58
CA ARG A 5 -4.27 4.74 -42.73
C ARG A 5 -5.03 4.88 -41.42
N ILE A 6 -4.41 4.51 -40.29
CA ILE A 6 -5.01 4.65 -38.95
C ILE A 6 -5.31 6.13 -38.66
N THR A 7 -4.37 7.05 -38.89
CA THR A 7 -4.59 8.49 -38.69
C THR A 7 -5.76 9.01 -39.54
N ARG A 8 -5.85 8.58 -40.81
CA ARG A 8 -6.98 8.95 -41.69
C ARG A 8 -8.32 8.44 -41.16
N VAL A 9 -8.37 7.19 -40.66
CA VAL A 9 -9.57 6.66 -40.02
C VAL A 9 -9.95 7.46 -38.78
N LEU A 10 -8.98 7.82 -37.93
CA LEU A 10 -9.25 8.65 -36.74
C LEU A 10 -9.81 10.02 -37.11
N ALA A 11 -9.28 10.66 -38.16
CA ALA A 11 -9.78 11.95 -38.64
C ALA A 11 -11.24 11.85 -39.12
N VAL A 12 -11.58 10.84 -39.92
CA VAL A 12 -12.95 10.61 -40.42
C VAL A 12 -13.92 10.23 -39.29
N LEU A 13 -13.46 9.48 -38.29
CA LEU A 13 -14.30 9.14 -37.13
C LEU A 13 -14.56 10.36 -36.24
N ASN A 14 -13.72 11.39 -36.31
CA ASN A 14 -13.83 12.56 -35.46
C ASN A 14 -15.11 13.35 -35.77
N ASP A 15 -15.38 13.60 -37.06
CA ASP A 15 -16.50 14.41 -37.55
C ASP A 15 -17.68 13.57 -38.08
N ILE A 16 -17.65 12.24 -37.94
CA ILE A 16 -18.69 11.34 -38.47
C ILE A 16 -20.09 11.65 -37.93
N THR A 17 -20.18 12.13 -36.69
CA THR A 17 -21.45 12.50 -36.03
C THR A 17 -22.05 13.78 -36.58
N ASP A 18 -21.29 14.58 -37.33
CA ASP A 18 -21.80 15.79 -37.98
C ASP A 18 -22.61 15.44 -39.24
N ARG A 19 -22.44 14.21 -39.74
CA ARG A 19 -23.04 13.70 -40.98
C ARG A 19 -24.06 12.59 -40.72
N VAL A 20 -23.88 11.84 -39.62
CA VAL A 20 -24.71 10.68 -39.26
C VAL A 20 -25.15 10.79 -37.81
N ASN A 21 -26.46 10.87 -37.59
CA ASN A 21 -27.06 10.98 -36.27
C ASN A 21 -27.47 9.62 -35.70
N GLY A 22 -27.51 9.52 -34.36
CA GLY A 22 -28.10 8.39 -33.64
C GLY A 22 -27.15 7.69 -32.67
N ASN A 23 -27.68 7.11 -31.58
CA ASN A 23 -26.85 6.52 -30.52
C ASN A 23 -25.95 5.36 -31.00
N GLY A 24 -26.36 4.65 -32.06
CA GLY A 24 -25.61 3.55 -32.64
C GLY A 24 -24.25 3.98 -33.20
N ILE A 25 -24.14 5.16 -33.83
CA ILE A 25 -22.86 5.61 -34.42
C ILE A 25 -21.83 5.94 -33.33
N ILE A 26 -22.28 6.55 -32.23
CA ILE A 26 -21.42 6.89 -31.08
C ILE A 26 -20.85 5.60 -30.47
N SER A 27 -21.71 4.60 -30.27
CA SER A 27 -21.33 3.30 -29.74
C SER A 27 -20.36 2.55 -30.68
N GLN A 28 -20.62 2.53 -31.99
CA GLN A 28 -19.72 1.89 -32.97
C GLN A 28 -18.37 2.61 -33.06
N ARG A 29 -18.35 3.95 -33.04
CA ARG A 29 -17.12 4.76 -33.03
C ARG A 29 -16.18 4.35 -31.90
N LEU A 30 -16.70 4.21 -30.68
CA LEU A 30 -15.92 3.72 -29.53
C LEU A 30 -15.36 2.32 -29.77
N GLY A 31 -16.16 1.41 -30.34
CA GLY A 31 -15.71 0.07 -30.70
C GLY A 31 -14.58 0.07 -31.75
N VAL A 32 -14.63 0.98 -32.71
CA VAL A 32 -13.55 1.14 -33.71
C VAL A 32 -12.28 1.66 -33.04
N TYR A 33 -12.36 2.66 -32.15
CA TYR A 33 -11.20 3.13 -31.38
C TYR A 33 -10.54 2.00 -30.58
N THR A 34 -11.32 1.14 -29.93
CA THR A 34 -10.79 -0.03 -29.20
C THR A 34 -10.00 -0.96 -30.12
N ARG A 35 -10.50 -1.23 -31.34
CA ARG A 35 -9.78 -2.04 -32.33
C ARG A 35 -8.49 -1.37 -32.80
N LEU A 36 -8.54 -0.05 -33.06
CA LEU A 36 -7.36 0.71 -33.48
C LEU A 36 -6.29 0.79 -32.39
N LEU A 37 -6.69 0.87 -31.12
CA LEU A 37 -5.81 0.78 -29.96
C LEU A 37 -5.05 -0.55 -29.90
N GLY A 38 -5.73 -1.66 -30.18
CA GLY A 38 -5.09 -2.97 -30.31
C GLY A 38 -4.10 -3.05 -31.47
N GLN A 39 -4.32 -2.29 -32.55
CA GLN A 39 -3.47 -2.29 -33.74
C GLN A 39 -2.24 -1.38 -33.64
N SER A 40 -2.39 -0.17 -33.09
CA SER A 40 -1.29 0.80 -32.99
C SER A 40 -1.45 1.74 -31.80
N LYS A 41 -0.86 1.35 -30.67
CA LYS A 41 -0.82 2.14 -29.43
C LYS A 41 -0.17 3.50 -29.65
N THR A 42 0.94 3.54 -30.38
CA THR A 42 1.71 4.75 -30.64
C THR A 42 0.92 5.78 -31.44
N VAL A 43 0.21 5.36 -32.50
CA VAL A 43 -0.61 6.27 -33.29
C VAL A 43 -1.79 6.79 -32.48
N MET A 44 -2.49 5.91 -31.76
CA MET A 44 -3.60 6.32 -30.88
C MET A 44 -3.15 7.34 -29.82
N ALA A 45 -1.97 7.15 -29.23
CA ALA A 45 -1.39 8.11 -28.28
C ALA A 45 -1.06 9.45 -28.95
N SER A 46 -0.40 9.44 -30.12
CA SER A 46 -0.03 10.66 -30.85
C SER A 46 -1.23 11.46 -31.38
N GLN A 47 -2.36 10.80 -31.60
CA GLN A 47 -3.60 11.37 -32.14
C GLN A 47 -4.69 11.50 -31.08
N ALA A 48 -4.32 11.62 -29.80
CA ALA A 48 -5.23 11.70 -28.66
C ALA A 48 -6.35 12.74 -28.83
N SER A 49 -6.03 13.89 -29.43
CA SER A 49 -6.97 14.99 -29.67
C SER A 49 -8.16 14.62 -30.54
N LEU A 50 -8.06 13.57 -31.38
CA LEU A 50 -9.14 13.13 -32.28
C LEU A 50 -10.17 12.21 -31.64
N TRP A 51 -9.93 11.72 -30.42
CA TRP A 51 -10.78 10.66 -29.85
C TRP A 51 -10.96 10.69 -28.33
N ILE A 52 -10.09 11.36 -27.56
CA ILE A 52 -10.22 11.40 -26.09
C ILE A 52 -11.51 12.11 -25.66
N GLU A 53 -11.94 13.16 -26.36
CA GLU A 53 -13.21 13.83 -26.07
C GLU A 53 -14.41 12.89 -26.29
N HIS A 54 -14.35 12.05 -27.32
CA HIS A 54 -15.36 11.00 -27.56
C HIS A 54 -15.34 9.93 -26.47
N LEU A 55 -14.16 9.56 -25.95
CA LEU A 55 -14.07 8.68 -24.79
C LEU A 55 -14.74 9.30 -23.56
N ILE A 56 -14.41 10.55 -23.21
CA ILE A 56 -14.98 11.23 -22.03
C ILE A 56 -16.51 11.38 -22.16
N SER A 57 -16.98 11.81 -23.33
CA SER A 57 -18.42 11.89 -23.64
C SER A 57 -19.10 10.52 -23.55
N GLY A 58 -18.46 9.48 -24.08
CA GLY A 58 -18.93 8.10 -24.00
C GLY A 58 -19.03 7.57 -22.58
N LEU A 59 -18.06 7.89 -21.71
CA LEU A 59 -18.06 7.48 -20.30
C LEU A 59 -19.28 8.04 -19.54
N LEU A 60 -19.72 9.25 -19.89
CA LEU A 60 -20.85 9.93 -19.25
C LEU A 60 -22.18 9.69 -19.98
N HIS A 61 -22.18 8.91 -21.06
CA HIS A 61 -23.34 8.73 -21.92
C HIS A 61 -24.51 8.06 -21.17
N PRO A 62 -25.78 8.49 -21.39
CA PRO A 62 -26.95 7.89 -20.73
C PRO A 62 -27.20 6.45 -21.16
N VAL A 63 -26.91 6.11 -22.43
CA VAL A 63 -27.07 4.76 -22.97
C VAL A 63 -25.98 3.82 -22.42
N LYS A 64 -26.43 2.73 -21.77
CA LYS A 64 -25.59 1.71 -21.14
C LYS A 64 -24.55 1.10 -22.08
N ASP A 65 -24.95 0.67 -23.29
CA ASP A 65 -24.03 0.06 -24.26
C ASP A 65 -22.88 1.00 -24.65
N THR A 66 -23.18 2.27 -24.97
CA THR A 66 -22.18 3.29 -25.26
C THR A 66 -21.21 3.47 -24.10
N ARG A 67 -21.73 3.58 -22.88
CA ARG A 67 -20.93 3.72 -21.66
C ARG A 67 -20.04 2.51 -21.41
N SER A 68 -20.57 1.29 -21.59
CA SER A 68 -19.81 0.05 -21.47
C SER A 68 -18.63 -0.01 -22.46
N LYS A 69 -18.82 0.39 -23.72
CA LYS A 69 -17.73 0.45 -24.70
C LYS A 69 -16.69 1.52 -24.35
N ALA A 70 -17.12 2.67 -23.84
CA ALA A 70 -16.21 3.71 -23.35
C ALA A 70 -15.38 3.23 -22.15
N LEU A 71 -15.99 2.52 -21.20
CA LEU A 71 -15.29 1.93 -20.05
C LEU A 71 -14.21 0.93 -20.49
N VAL A 72 -14.51 0.08 -21.47
CA VAL A 72 -13.54 -0.86 -22.07
C VAL A 72 -12.40 -0.10 -22.74
N LEU A 73 -12.71 0.87 -23.61
CA LEU A 73 -11.70 1.68 -24.30
C LEU A 73 -10.79 2.41 -23.30
N GLY A 74 -11.37 3.07 -22.30
CA GLY A 74 -10.62 3.82 -21.29
C GLY A 74 -9.73 2.92 -20.43
N SER A 75 -10.24 1.77 -20.00
CA SER A 75 -9.47 0.78 -19.22
C SER A 75 -8.31 0.20 -20.03
N GLN A 76 -8.56 -0.18 -21.29
CA GLN A 76 -7.50 -0.67 -22.18
C GLN A 76 -6.48 0.41 -22.52
N THR A 77 -6.91 1.66 -22.69
CA THR A 77 -5.99 2.78 -22.94
C THR A 77 -5.06 2.96 -21.73
N ALA A 78 -5.61 3.00 -20.52
CA ALA A 78 -4.82 3.14 -19.30
C ALA A 78 -3.79 2.00 -19.15
N LEU A 79 -4.18 0.77 -19.46
CA LEU A 79 -3.32 -0.42 -19.39
C LEU A 79 -2.24 -0.45 -20.48
N LEU A 80 -2.62 -0.18 -21.74
CA LEU A 80 -1.77 -0.41 -22.90
C LEU A 80 -0.88 0.79 -23.24
N ILE A 81 -1.30 2.01 -22.91
CA ILE A 81 -0.61 3.26 -23.26
C ILE A 81 0.01 3.94 -22.02
N GLY A 82 -0.61 3.83 -20.85
CA GLY A 82 -0.18 4.58 -19.67
C GLY A 82 1.21 4.19 -19.16
N PRO A 83 1.95 5.09 -18.48
CA PRO A 83 1.76 6.54 -18.35
C PRO A 83 2.14 7.29 -19.64
N ASN A 84 1.32 8.25 -20.09
CA ASN A 84 1.54 8.95 -21.36
C ASN A 84 1.24 10.46 -21.28
N LEU A 85 2.23 11.29 -21.65
CA LEU A 85 2.15 12.74 -21.55
C LEU A 85 1.10 13.34 -22.51
N VAL A 86 0.98 12.83 -23.73
CA VAL A 86 0.05 13.37 -24.73
C VAL A 86 -1.39 13.14 -24.28
N ILE A 87 -1.70 11.92 -23.84
CA ILE A 87 -3.02 11.57 -23.31
C ILE A 87 -3.37 12.43 -22.09
N SER A 88 -2.46 12.50 -21.10
CA SER A 88 -2.65 13.29 -19.88
C SER A 88 -2.90 14.77 -20.22
N LYS A 89 -2.08 15.36 -21.08
CA LYS A 89 -2.26 16.76 -21.52
C LYS A 89 -3.59 16.97 -22.25
N THR A 90 -3.96 16.11 -23.19
CA THR A 90 -5.24 16.23 -23.92
C THR A 90 -6.43 16.18 -22.97
N ILE A 91 -6.41 15.33 -21.94
CA ILE A 91 -7.49 15.29 -20.94
C ILE A 91 -7.54 16.60 -20.15
N LEU A 92 -6.40 17.11 -19.69
CA LEU A 92 -6.33 18.39 -18.97
C LEU A 92 -6.82 19.56 -19.83
N ASP A 93 -6.42 19.62 -21.11
CA ASP A 93 -6.87 20.64 -22.06
C ASP A 93 -8.40 20.59 -22.25
N ILE A 94 -8.99 19.39 -22.33
CA ILE A 94 -10.45 19.21 -22.41
C ILE A 94 -11.12 19.66 -21.11
N PHE A 95 -10.58 19.28 -19.95
CA PHE A 95 -11.11 19.63 -18.64
C PHE A 95 -11.10 21.13 -18.38
N ASN A 96 -10.12 21.84 -18.95
CA ASN A 96 -9.94 23.29 -18.85
C ASN A 96 -10.76 24.10 -19.87
N LYS A 97 -11.54 23.46 -20.75
CA LYS A 97 -12.45 24.17 -21.65
C LYS A 97 -13.46 24.99 -20.85
N GLU A 98 -13.64 26.23 -21.26
CA GLU A 98 -14.61 27.15 -20.65
C GLU A 98 -16.03 26.77 -21.02
N MET A 99 -16.88 26.77 -20.01
CA MET A 99 -18.32 26.65 -20.10
C MET A 99 -18.96 28.02 -19.79
N SER A 100 -20.28 28.11 -19.93
CA SER A 100 -21.02 29.29 -19.47
C SER A 100 -20.77 29.56 -17.98
N GLN A 101 -20.73 30.83 -17.58
CA GLN A 101 -20.60 31.30 -16.18
C GLN A 101 -19.23 31.04 -15.53
N ASP A 102 -18.11 31.20 -16.27
CA ASP A 102 -16.73 31.00 -15.78
C ASP A 102 -16.43 29.61 -15.21
N ARG A 103 -17.31 28.63 -15.46
CA ARG A 103 -17.10 27.24 -15.05
C ARG A 103 -16.24 26.52 -16.08
N LYS A 104 -15.39 25.60 -15.62
CA LYS A 104 -14.66 24.69 -16.52
C LYS A 104 -15.41 23.37 -16.70
N LEU A 105 -15.15 22.69 -17.82
CA LEU A 105 -15.84 21.45 -18.18
C LEU A 105 -15.68 20.35 -17.11
N VAL A 106 -14.53 20.29 -16.43
CA VAL A 106 -14.30 19.32 -15.33
C VAL A 106 -15.35 19.39 -14.23
N SER A 107 -15.81 20.59 -13.84
CA SER A 107 -16.80 20.72 -12.79
C SER A 107 -18.19 20.22 -13.24
N GLU A 108 -18.55 20.44 -14.51
CA GLU A 108 -19.77 19.85 -15.08
C GLU A 108 -19.66 18.31 -15.15
N ILE A 109 -18.47 17.77 -15.44
CA ILE A 109 -18.21 16.32 -15.40
C ILE A 109 -18.41 15.78 -13.99
N CYS A 110 -17.86 16.43 -12.95
CA CYS A 110 -18.03 16.07 -11.55
C CYS A 110 -19.51 16.06 -11.13
N ASP A 111 -20.27 17.09 -11.53
CA ASP A 111 -21.70 17.19 -11.26
C ASP A 111 -22.51 16.11 -11.99
N ARG A 112 -22.18 15.82 -13.25
CA ARG A 112 -22.82 14.75 -14.02
C ARG A 112 -22.53 13.38 -13.42
N MET A 113 -21.29 13.11 -13.03
CA MET A 113 -20.92 11.88 -12.31
C MET A 113 -21.69 11.75 -10.99
N SER A 114 -21.87 12.86 -10.27
CA SER A 114 -22.66 12.87 -9.02
C SER A 114 -24.14 12.56 -9.27
N ARG A 115 -24.76 13.13 -10.32
CA ARG A 115 -26.14 12.81 -10.74
C ARG A 115 -26.30 11.35 -11.17
N MET A 116 -25.28 10.75 -11.77
CA MET A 116 -25.28 9.34 -12.17
C MET A 116 -25.28 8.36 -10.98
N MET A 117 -25.04 8.82 -9.76
CA MET A 117 -25.07 7.98 -8.56
C MET A 117 -26.50 7.65 -8.09
N SER A 118 -27.50 8.46 -8.44
CA SER A 118 -28.89 8.27 -7.96
C SER A 118 -29.59 7.04 -8.56
N PRO A 119 -29.46 6.73 -9.87
CA PRO A 119 -29.97 5.48 -10.43
C PRO A 119 -29.04 4.30 -10.08
N SER A 120 -29.61 3.21 -9.55
CA SER A 120 -28.85 2.03 -9.09
C SER A 120 -27.99 1.40 -10.20
N GLU A 121 -28.49 1.38 -11.44
CA GLU A 121 -27.78 0.77 -12.58
C GLU A 121 -26.60 1.61 -13.11
N SER A 122 -26.60 2.93 -12.91
CA SER A 122 -25.50 3.79 -13.38
C SER A 122 -24.48 4.11 -12.30
N GLY A 123 -24.87 4.06 -11.02
CA GLY A 123 -24.02 4.47 -9.91
C GLY A 123 -22.72 3.68 -9.80
N VAL A 124 -22.75 2.37 -10.08
CA VAL A 124 -21.56 1.50 -10.06
C VAL A 124 -20.50 1.90 -11.08
N HIS A 125 -20.88 2.60 -12.15
CA HIS A 125 -19.93 3.07 -13.17
C HIS A 125 -19.21 4.34 -12.74
N VAL A 126 -19.73 5.10 -11.78
CA VAL A 126 -19.13 6.38 -11.37
C VAL A 126 -17.70 6.19 -10.84
N PRO A 127 -17.42 5.26 -9.89
CA PRO A 127 -16.05 4.96 -9.51
C PRO A 127 -15.17 4.42 -10.64
N GLN A 128 -15.75 3.70 -11.60
CA GLN A 128 -15.01 3.15 -12.74
C GLN A 128 -14.52 4.27 -13.65
N ILE A 129 -15.42 5.19 -14.04
CA ILE A 129 -15.12 6.40 -14.80
C ILE A 129 -14.05 7.21 -14.07
N TRP A 130 -14.25 7.44 -12.76
CA TRP A 130 -13.31 8.16 -11.92
C TRP A 130 -11.89 7.58 -12.01
N SER A 131 -11.80 6.26 -11.83
CA SER A 131 -10.51 5.55 -11.84
C SER A 131 -9.83 5.54 -13.21
N ILE A 132 -10.60 5.47 -14.31
CA ILE A 132 -10.07 5.52 -15.67
C ILE A 132 -9.38 6.86 -15.91
N ILE A 133 -10.06 7.97 -15.59
CA ILE A 133 -9.49 9.31 -15.77
C ILE A 133 -8.23 9.48 -14.93
N VAL A 134 -8.25 9.06 -13.66
CA VAL A 134 -7.05 9.08 -12.79
C VAL A 134 -5.88 8.33 -13.41
N LEU A 135 -6.11 7.14 -13.95
CA LEU A 135 -5.05 6.36 -14.58
C LEU A 135 -4.55 6.99 -15.89
N LEU A 136 -5.43 7.63 -16.66
CA LEU A 136 -5.07 8.30 -17.92
C LEU A 136 -4.35 9.64 -17.70
N LEU A 137 -4.58 10.29 -16.56
CA LEU A 137 -3.85 11.49 -16.15
C LEU A 137 -2.40 11.18 -15.74
N ARG A 138 -2.07 9.91 -15.44
CA ARG A 138 -0.73 9.48 -15.01
C ARG A 138 0.33 9.84 -16.06
N SER A 139 1.25 10.73 -15.69
CA SER A 139 2.41 11.06 -16.49
C SER A 139 3.58 11.50 -15.61
N LYS A 140 4.83 11.35 -16.08
CA LYS A 140 6.03 11.75 -15.33
C LYS A 140 6.09 13.26 -15.03
N ARG A 141 5.33 14.10 -15.76
CA ARG A 141 5.36 15.56 -15.63
C ARG A 141 4.12 16.12 -14.93
N PHE A 142 3.16 15.28 -14.57
CA PHE A 142 1.93 15.69 -13.92
C PHE A 142 1.91 15.16 -12.51
N ASN A 143 1.87 16.07 -11.54
CA ASN A 143 1.62 15.73 -10.15
C ASN A 143 0.15 16.05 -9.83
N ILE A 144 -0.64 15.01 -9.55
CA ILE A 144 -2.06 15.17 -9.28
C ILE A 144 -2.35 16.03 -8.03
N GLU A 145 -1.41 16.11 -7.08
CA GLU A 145 -1.55 16.94 -5.89
C GLU A 145 -1.69 18.42 -6.21
N HIS A 146 -1.06 18.86 -7.30
CA HIS A 146 -1.06 20.24 -7.75
C HIS A 146 -2.19 20.53 -8.76
N TRP A 147 -3.03 19.54 -9.05
CA TRP A 147 -4.16 19.73 -9.95
C TRP A 147 -5.25 20.52 -9.22
N GLU A 148 -5.61 21.69 -9.75
CA GLU A 148 -6.54 22.62 -9.11
C GLU A 148 -7.92 21.99 -8.80
N TYR A 149 -8.35 21.01 -9.61
CA TYR A 149 -9.62 20.30 -9.43
C TYR A 149 -9.49 19.01 -8.60
N PHE A 150 -8.31 18.71 -8.05
CA PHE A 150 -8.06 17.46 -7.33
C PHE A 150 -9.06 17.24 -6.18
N LYS A 151 -9.33 18.28 -5.40
CA LYS A 151 -10.28 18.23 -4.28
C LYS A 151 -11.70 17.93 -4.76
N GLU A 152 -12.16 18.62 -5.80
CA GLU A 152 -13.49 18.39 -6.39
C GLU A 152 -13.60 16.96 -6.92
N TRP A 153 -12.56 16.49 -7.61
CA TRP A 153 -12.49 15.15 -8.16
C TRP A 153 -12.54 14.06 -7.06
N VAL A 154 -11.77 14.21 -5.99
CA VAL A 154 -11.80 13.27 -4.85
C VAL A 154 -13.17 13.24 -4.17
N LEU A 155 -13.86 14.40 -4.09
CA LEU A 155 -15.19 14.51 -3.48
C LEU A 155 -16.23 13.61 -4.17
N VAL A 156 -16.11 13.42 -5.48
CA VAL A 156 -16.97 12.48 -6.25
C VAL A 156 -16.80 11.06 -5.73
N LEU A 157 -15.57 10.59 -5.55
CA LEU A 157 -15.32 9.24 -5.04
C LEU A 157 -15.70 9.11 -3.55
N GLN A 158 -15.50 10.16 -2.76
CA GLN A 158 -15.95 10.22 -1.37
C GLN A 158 -17.48 10.03 -1.26
N ARG A 159 -18.26 10.64 -2.16
CA ARG A 159 -19.71 10.40 -2.24
C ARG A 159 -20.01 8.92 -2.52
N CYS A 160 -19.26 8.27 -3.41
CA CYS A 160 -19.41 6.83 -3.66
C CYS A 160 -19.14 5.95 -2.42
N PHE A 161 -18.14 6.30 -1.60
CA PHE A 161 -17.88 5.60 -0.33
C PHE A 161 -19.03 5.74 0.68
N ASN A 162 -19.78 6.83 0.60
CA ASN A 162 -20.91 7.13 1.49
C ASN A 162 -22.27 6.66 0.96
N CYS A 163 -22.34 6.11 -0.26
CA CYS A 163 -23.58 5.53 -0.81
C CYS A 163 -24.06 4.35 0.03
N SER A 164 -25.38 4.16 0.15
CA SER A 164 -25.96 2.98 0.80
C SER A 164 -25.63 1.68 0.04
N GLU A 165 -25.60 1.75 -1.29
CA GLU A 165 -25.41 0.61 -2.19
C GLU A 165 -24.02 -0.06 -2.06
N PRO A 166 -23.93 -1.33 -1.64
CA PRO A 166 -22.65 -2.03 -1.46
C PRO A 166 -21.83 -2.16 -2.75
N ALA A 167 -22.48 -2.32 -3.91
CA ALA A 167 -21.79 -2.43 -5.19
C ALA A 167 -21.01 -1.15 -5.54
N ILE A 168 -21.57 0.03 -5.25
CA ILE A 168 -20.91 1.32 -5.48
C ILE A 168 -19.70 1.47 -4.55
N LYS A 169 -19.85 1.15 -3.25
CA LYS A 169 -18.75 1.15 -2.28
C LYS A 169 -17.61 0.22 -2.69
N SER A 170 -17.95 -0.97 -3.21
CA SER A 170 -16.95 -1.93 -3.69
C SER A 170 -16.16 -1.37 -4.87
N GLN A 171 -16.83 -0.77 -5.86
CA GLN A 171 -16.16 -0.14 -7.00
C GLN A 171 -15.36 1.11 -6.57
N ALA A 172 -15.82 1.86 -5.57
CA ALA A 172 -15.08 2.98 -4.99
C ALA A 172 -13.75 2.53 -4.38
N THR A 173 -13.76 1.39 -3.67
CA THR A 173 -12.54 0.79 -3.10
C THR A 173 -11.56 0.36 -4.19
N ILE A 174 -12.05 -0.27 -5.27
CA ILE A 174 -11.22 -0.63 -6.43
C ILE A 174 -10.66 0.62 -7.11
N GLY A 175 -11.45 1.67 -7.25
CA GLY A 175 -11.02 2.97 -7.78
C GLY A 175 -9.92 3.60 -6.93
N TRP A 176 -10.03 3.52 -5.61
CA TRP A 176 -9.01 4.01 -4.69
C TRP A 176 -7.72 3.18 -4.74
N ASN A 177 -7.81 1.87 -4.89
CA ASN A 177 -6.62 1.03 -5.10
C ASN A 177 -5.84 1.44 -6.36
N LYS A 178 -6.55 1.79 -7.45
CA LYS A 178 -5.94 2.34 -8.66
C LYS A 178 -5.34 3.73 -8.45
N PHE A 179 -5.91 4.53 -7.55
CA PHE A 179 -5.35 5.82 -7.15
C PHE A 179 -4.05 5.66 -6.36
N VAL A 180 -4.00 4.74 -5.38
CA VAL A 180 -2.76 4.36 -4.67
C VAL A 180 -1.68 3.95 -5.67
N TYR A 181 -2.01 3.06 -6.60
CA TYR A 181 -1.11 2.66 -7.68
C TYR A 181 -0.58 3.86 -8.48
N MET A 182 -1.46 4.78 -8.87
CA MET A 182 -1.11 5.95 -9.66
C MET A 182 -0.17 6.92 -8.93
N VAL A 183 -0.36 7.12 -7.61
CA VAL A 183 0.50 8.00 -6.79
C VAL A 183 1.92 7.43 -6.67
N THR A 184 2.13 6.13 -6.87
CA THR A 184 3.43 5.41 -6.81
C THR A 184 4.17 5.42 -5.46
N CYS A 185 3.72 6.23 -4.49
CA CYS A 185 4.17 6.30 -3.09
C CYS A 185 5.69 6.33 -2.91
N ASN A 186 6.39 7.16 -3.69
CA ASN A 186 7.84 7.33 -3.64
C ASN A 186 8.24 8.58 -2.81
N ASP A 187 9.55 8.83 -2.65
CA ASP A 187 10.08 9.95 -1.84
C ASP A 187 9.61 11.35 -2.29
N SER A 188 9.10 11.51 -3.53
CA SER A 188 8.55 12.78 -4.04
C SER A 188 7.07 13.00 -3.69
N THR A 189 6.40 11.99 -3.13
CA THR A 189 5.00 12.06 -2.71
C THR A 189 4.91 12.84 -1.40
N SER A 190 3.98 13.80 -1.30
CA SER A 190 3.89 14.57 -0.06
C SER A 190 3.38 13.74 1.11
N ARG A 191 3.83 14.08 2.33
CA ARG A 191 3.32 13.46 3.57
C ARG A 191 1.80 13.62 3.72
N SER A 192 1.24 14.71 3.21
CA SER A 192 -0.21 14.96 3.18
C SER A 192 -0.94 13.93 2.32
N MET A 193 -0.44 13.68 1.11
CA MET A 193 -0.97 12.67 0.21
C MET A 193 -0.88 11.27 0.82
N LEU A 194 0.28 10.91 1.38
CA LEU A 194 0.47 9.62 2.04
C LEU A 194 -0.54 9.40 3.18
N LYS A 195 -0.76 10.39 4.05
CA LYS A 195 -1.79 10.33 5.10
C LYS A 195 -3.20 10.15 4.54
N MET A 196 -3.50 10.83 3.43
CA MET A 196 -4.80 10.76 2.80
C MET A 196 -5.08 9.37 2.22
N LEU A 197 -4.09 8.66 1.67
CA LEU A 197 -4.27 7.34 1.06
C LEU A 197 -4.84 6.29 2.02
N THR A 198 -4.50 6.35 3.29
CA THR A 198 -4.88 5.33 4.30
C THR A 198 -6.28 5.54 4.86
N ARG A 199 -6.74 6.80 4.94
CA ARG A 199 -8.00 7.15 5.61
C ARG A 199 -9.24 6.44 5.03
N PRO A 200 -9.47 6.40 3.69
CA PRO A 200 -10.63 5.70 3.15
C PRO A 200 -10.57 4.19 3.36
N ILE A 201 -9.37 3.61 3.44
CA ILE A 201 -9.19 2.18 3.65
C ILE A 201 -9.58 1.82 5.08
N LEU A 202 -9.05 2.53 6.07
CA LEU A 202 -9.34 2.26 7.49
C LEU A 202 -10.77 2.61 7.89
N SER A 203 -11.33 3.74 7.43
CA SER A 203 -12.72 4.11 7.76
C SER A 203 -13.78 3.12 7.24
N ASN A 204 -13.48 2.39 6.16
CA ASN A 204 -14.35 1.31 5.67
C ASN A 204 -14.33 0.07 6.58
N SER A 205 -13.29 -0.12 7.40
CA SER A 205 -13.25 -1.20 8.39
C SER A 205 -14.16 -0.90 9.59
N GLU A 206 -14.17 0.35 10.05
CA GLU A 206 -14.90 0.78 11.26
C GLU A 206 -16.42 0.76 11.08
N ARG A 207 -16.91 1.18 9.90
CA ARG A 207 -18.36 1.30 9.62
C ARG A 207 -19.12 -0.02 9.63
N LYS A 208 -18.43 -1.17 9.49
CA LYS A 208 -19.07 -2.50 9.52
C LYS A 208 -19.05 -3.18 10.90
N ARG A 209 -18.40 -2.59 11.92
CA ARG A 209 -18.48 -3.09 13.31
C ARG A 209 -19.91 -3.13 13.85
N SER A 210 -20.83 -2.36 13.24
CA SER A 210 -22.24 -2.30 13.63
C SER A 210 -23.11 -3.45 13.10
N ASP A 211 -22.62 -4.26 12.15
CA ASP A 211 -23.40 -5.33 11.53
C ASP A 211 -22.97 -6.71 12.06
N LYS A 212 -23.78 -7.26 12.97
CA LYS A 212 -23.83 -8.64 13.50
C LYS A 212 -22.48 -9.32 13.82
N ALA A 213 -22.30 -9.61 15.11
CA ALA A 213 -21.29 -10.54 15.62
C ALA A 213 -21.32 -11.86 14.82
N GLY A 214 -20.26 -12.12 14.04
CA GLY A 214 -20.15 -13.27 13.14
C GLY A 214 -19.80 -12.94 11.69
N ALA A 215 -19.72 -11.65 11.31
CA ALA A 215 -19.30 -11.27 9.95
C ALA A 215 -17.86 -11.74 9.65
N SER A 216 -17.69 -12.49 8.57
CA SER A 216 -16.39 -12.90 8.03
C SER A 216 -15.50 -11.68 7.74
N VAL A 217 -14.19 -11.84 7.95
CA VAL A 217 -13.16 -10.84 7.61
C VAL A 217 -13.44 -10.20 6.24
N ASN A 218 -13.54 -8.87 6.20
CA ASN A 218 -13.82 -8.13 4.98
C ASN A 218 -12.66 -8.27 3.99
N SER A 219 -12.78 -9.23 3.07
CA SER A 219 -11.75 -9.59 2.10
C SER A 219 -11.35 -8.43 1.18
N LEU A 220 -12.28 -7.50 0.90
CA LEU A 220 -12.02 -6.31 0.10
C LEU A 220 -11.21 -5.26 0.88
N PHE A 221 -11.49 -5.09 2.18
CA PHE A 221 -10.69 -4.23 3.05
C PHE A 221 -9.24 -4.72 3.11
N LEU A 222 -9.03 -6.00 3.41
CA LEU A 222 -7.67 -6.56 3.47
C LEU A 222 -6.96 -6.44 2.11
N SER A 223 -7.65 -6.72 1.01
CA SER A 223 -7.06 -6.53 -0.31
C SER A 223 -6.65 -5.07 -0.57
N SER A 224 -7.46 -4.10 -0.14
CA SER A 224 -7.15 -2.68 -0.30
C SER A 224 -5.96 -2.27 0.58
N TYR A 225 -5.91 -2.77 1.82
CA TYR A 225 -4.79 -2.54 2.72
C TYR A 225 -3.49 -3.16 2.20
N TYR A 226 -3.51 -4.41 1.72
CA TYR A 226 -2.33 -5.03 1.09
C TYR A 226 -1.92 -4.32 -0.19
N ASN A 227 -2.85 -3.75 -0.96
CA ASN A 227 -2.53 -2.91 -2.11
C ASN A 227 -1.79 -1.63 -1.69
N LEU A 228 -2.24 -0.98 -0.60
CA LEU A 228 -1.53 0.14 -0.01
C LEU A 228 -0.10 -0.25 0.38
N LEU A 229 0.06 -1.34 1.14
CA LEU A 229 1.38 -1.79 1.58
C LEU A 229 2.29 -2.14 0.39
N TYR A 230 1.79 -2.89 -0.59
CA TYR A 230 2.55 -3.30 -1.78
C TYR A 230 3.14 -2.12 -2.55
N TYR A 231 2.35 -1.07 -2.76
CA TYR A 231 2.80 0.11 -3.51
C TYR A 231 3.60 1.09 -2.66
N SER A 232 3.38 1.14 -1.35
CA SER A 232 4.06 2.07 -0.45
C SER A 232 5.42 1.57 0.00
N PHE A 233 5.55 0.27 0.29
CA PHE A 233 6.82 -0.39 0.63
C PHE A 233 7.53 -0.95 -0.61
N ARG A 234 7.42 -0.26 -1.74
CA ARG A 234 8.17 -0.61 -2.95
C ARG A 234 9.68 -0.63 -2.68
N PRO A 235 10.46 -1.44 -3.42
CA PRO A 235 11.91 -1.45 -3.29
C PRO A 235 12.53 -0.07 -3.59
N ASN A 236 13.70 0.18 -2.99
CA ASN A 236 14.54 1.37 -3.17
C ASN A 236 14.01 2.69 -2.58
N ASN A 237 13.00 2.64 -1.70
CA ASN A 237 12.64 3.81 -0.90
C ASN A 237 13.76 4.16 0.09
N THR A 238 13.90 5.45 0.41
CA THR A 238 14.83 5.91 1.46
C THR A 238 14.37 5.47 2.84
N PHE A 239 15.29 5.36 3.80
CA PHE A 239 14.96 4.98 5.18
C PHE A 239 14.02 6.00 5.84
N ASP A 240 14.21 7.29 5.58
CA ASP A 240 13.34 8.35 6.11
C ASP A 240 11.90 8.25 5.58
N HIS A 241 11.73 7.86 4.31
CA HIS A 241 10.41 7.60 3.74
C HIS A 241 9.78 6.35 4.35
N ILE A 242 10.57 5.28 4.53
CA ILE A 242 10.13 4.04 5.19
C ILE A 242 9.68 4.34 6.64
N ASP A 243 10.43 5.17 7.38
CA ASP A 243 10.08 5.59 8.75
C ASP A 243 8.69 6.23 8.79
N PHE A 244 8.40 7.13 7.83
CA PHE A 244 7.10 7.80 7.75
C PHE A 244 5.95 6.83 7.40
N ILE A 245 6.11 6.00 6.37
CA ILE A 245 5.06 5.06 5.97
C ILE A 245 4.88 3.92 6.98
N TRP A 246 5.93 3.54 7.72
CA TRP A 246 5.83 2.58 8.82
C TRP A 246 4.92 3.11 9.92
N GLU A 247 5.15 4.34 10.36
CA GLU A 247 4.30 4.97 11.37
C GLU A 247 2.84 5.07 10.89
N GLU A 248 2.63 5.61 9.69
CA GLU A 248 1.29 5.88 9.18
C GLU A 248 0.53 4.60 8.78
N TYR A 249 1.20 3.58 8.24
CA TYR A 249 0.56 2.41 7.61
C TYR A 249 0.70 1.13 8.41
N ILE A 250 1.62 1.05 9.38
CA ILE A 250 1.79 -0.13 10.25
C ILE A 250 1.49 0.23 11.70
N ALA A 251 2.25 1.13 12.32
CA ALA A 251 2.14 1.39 13.76
C ALA A 251 0.75 1.91 14.15
N GLN A 252 0.28 2.98 13.50
CA GLN A 252 -1.03 3.58 13.79
C GLN A 252 -2.19 2.63 13.47
N PRO A 253 -2.25 1.96 12.29
CA PRO A 253 -3.35 1.03 12.03
C PRO A 253 -3.34 -0.18 12.95
N PHE A 254 -2.16 -0.70 13.30
CA PHE A 254 -2.06 -1.86 14.20
C PHE A 254 -2.61 -1.53 15.58
N ALA A 255 -2.21 -0.39 16.15
CA ALA A 255 -2.68 0.06 17.46
C ALA A 255 -4.19 0.37 17.47
N ASN A 256 -4.69 1.07 16.45
CA ASN A 256 -6.04 1.65 16.50
C ASN A 256 -7.13 0.76 15.88
N VAL A 257 -6.80 0.00 14.82
CA VAL A 257 -7.79 -0.76 14.05
C VAL A 257 -7.64 -2.26 14.28
N PHE A 258 -6.43 -2.80 14.07
CA PHE A 258 -6.22 -4.25 14.11
C PHE A 258 -6.27 -4.80 15.54
N ALA A 259 -5.57 -4.19 16.50
CA ALA A 259 -5.56 -4.65 17.89
C ALA A 259 -6.97 -4.64 18.53
N SER A 260 -7.82 -3.70 18.12
CA SER A 260 -9.21 -3.59 18.57
C SER A 260 -10.16 -4.57 17.87
N SER A 261 -9.68 -5.47 17.00
CA SER A 261 -10.51 -6.36 16.19
C SER A 261 -9.85 -7.75 16.04
N PRO A 262 -10.20 -8.71 16.92
CA PRO A 262 -9.57 -10.03 16.94
C PRO A 262 -9.51 -10.75 15.59
N GLN A 263 -10.54 -10.57 14.76
CA GLN A 263 -10.61 -11.16 13.41
C GLN A 263 -9.53 -10.65 12.45
N LEU A 264 -8.91 -9.51 12.72
CA LEU A 264 -7.88 -8.90 11.89
C LEU A 264 -6.45 -9.20 12.39
N ASN A 265 -6.28 -9.76 13.59
CA ASN A 265 -4.97 -9.99 14.19
C ASN A 265 -4.09 -10.90 13.33
N ASP A 266 -4.66 -11.99 12.80
CA ASP A 266 -3.96 -12.89 11.88
C ASP A 266 -3.50 -12.16 10.60
N ALA A 267 -4.34 -11.26 10.07
CA ALA A 267 -4.00 -10.48 8.89
C ALA A 267 -2.89 -9.45 9.16
N ALA A 268 -2.87 -8.83 10.35
CA ALA A 268 -1.78 -7.96 10.79
C ALA A 268 -0.48 -8.74 10.95
N CYS A 269 -0.52 -9.93 11.57
CA CYS A 269 0.66 -10.75 11.74
C CYS A 269 1.27 -11.16 10.40
N LYS A 270 0.44 -11.60 9.46
CA LYS A 270 0.87 -11.97 8.10
C LYS A 270 1.48 -10.78 7.36
N ALA A 271 0.88 -9.59 7.48
CA ALA A 271 1.42 -8.37 6.89
C ALA A 271 2.80 -8.02 7.48
N LEU A 272 2.91 -8.04 8.81
CA LEU A 272 4.16 -7.74 9.51
C LEU A 272 5.26 -8.74 9.15
N ALA A 273 4.97 -10.04 9.21
CA ALA A 273 5.91 -11.09 8.84
C ALA A 273 6.40 -10.92 7.39
N SER A 274 5.49 -10.61 6.45
CA SER A 274 5.82 -10.43 5.04
C SER A 274 6.67 -9.19 4.76
N LEU A 275 6.49 -8.12 5.55
CA LEU A 275 7.31 -6.90 5.46
C LEU A 275 8.69 -7.07 6.07
N ILE A 276 8.84 -7.91 7.08
CA ILE A 276 10.12 -8.07 7.79
C ILE A 276 11.08 -8.94 6.99
N TRP A 277 10.61 -10.10 6.50
CA TRP A 277 11.49 -11.05 5.83
C TRP A 277 10.72 -12.06 4.98
N THR A 278 11.39 -12.63 3.98
CA THR A 278 10.88 -13.80 3.25
C THR A 278 12.04 -14.65 2.73
N SER A 279 11.85 -15.96 2.66
CA SER A 279 12.82 -16.89 2.04
C SER A 279 12.71 -16.92 0.52
N GLN A 280 11.61 -16.42 -0.05
CA GLN A 280 11.32 -16.51 -1.46
C GLN A 280 11.92 -15.32 -2.21
N SER A 281 12.67 -15.58 -3.29
CA SER A 281 13.05 -14.53 -4.24
C SER A 281 11.81 -14.02 -4.95
N LYS A 282 11.30 -12.85 -4.55
CA LYS A 282 10.17 -12.20 -5.23
C LYS A 282 10.70 -11.18 -6.23
N ILE A 283 9.93 -10.89 -7.28
CA ILE A 283 10.19 -9.77 -8.19
C ILE A 283 9.04 -8.79 -8.04
N TRP A 284 9.35 -7.57 -7.62
CA TRP A 284 8.36 -6.51 -7.54
C TRP A 284 8.04 -5.97 -8.94
N THR A 285 6.75 -5.90 -9.28
CA THR A 285 6.28 -5.33 -10.54
C THR A 285 5.32 -4.17 -10.29
N GLU A 286 5.52 -3.07 -11.00
CA GLU A 286 4.65 -1.88 -10.89
C GLU A 286 3.21 -2.20 -11.34
N ASN A 287 3.04 -3.01 -12.38
CA ASN A 287 1.74 -3.29 -12.99
C ASN A 287 0.91 -4.37 -12.25
N LYS A 288 1.30 -4.79 -11.03
CA LYS A 288 0.68 -5.90 -10.30
C LYS A 288 -0.84 -5.79 -10.18
N ILE A 289 -1.37 -4.58 -9.96
CA ILE A 289 -2.81 -4.29 -9.89
C ILE A 289 -3.60 -4.71 -11.14
N HIS A 290 -2.94 -4.89 -12.28
CA HIS A 290 -3.55 -5.35 -13.54
C HIS A 290 -3.39 -6.85 -13.76
N GLU A 291 -2.48 -7.50 -13.02
CA GLU A 291 -2.15 -8.91 -13.15
C GLU A 291 -3.01 -9.80 -12.24
N VAL A 292 -3.44 -9.26 -11.09
CA VAL A 292 -4.16 -10.03 -10.06
C VAL A 292 -5.57 -9.49 -9.84
N PRO A 293 -6.57 -10.37 -9.62
CA PRO A 293 -7.94 -9.93 -9.33
C PRO A 293 -8.08 -9.30 -7.95
N LYS A 294 -7.18 -9.68 -7.02
CA LYS A 294 -7.17 -9.26 -5.62
C LYS A 294 -5.72 -9.21 -5.15
N MET A 295 -5.38 -8.18 -4.39
CA MET A 295 -4.07 -8.10 -3.73
C MET A 295 -4.10 -8.97 -2.47
N GLU A 296 -3.08 -9.82 -2.32
CA GLU A 296 -2.90 -10.72 -1.19
C GLU A 296 -1.57 -10.42 -0.50
N VAL A 297 -1.46 -10.88 0.76
CA VAL A 297 -0.27 -10.64 1.58
C VAL A 297 0.99 -11.24 0.96
N ASP A 298 0.85 -12.35 0.24
CA ASP A 298 1.98 -13.04 -0.39
C ASP A 298 2.67 -12.19 -1.47
N PHE A 299 2.03 -11.14 -1.99
CA PHE A 299 2.66 -10.21 -2.92
C PHE A 299 3.51 -9.15 -2.23
N ILE A 300 3.36 -8.94 -0.91
CA ILE A 300 4.13 -7.96 -0.17
C ILE A 300 5.61 -8.33 -0.22
N TYR A 301 6.43 -7.32 -0.50
CA TYR A 301 7.87 -7.41 -0.57
C TYR A 301 8.49 -7.02 0.78
N PRO A 302 9.52 -7.73 1.27
CA PRO A 302 10.18 -7.36 2.51
C PRO A 302 10.90 -6.01 2.37
N ILE A 303 10.97 -5.27 3.47
CA ILE A 303 11.76 -4.06 3.59
C ILE A 303 13.26 -4.44 3.68
N ASP A 304 14.16 -3.51 3.36
CA ASP A 304 15.59 -3.70 3.54
C ASP A 304 15.91 -4.12 4.98
N CYS A 305 16.59 -5.26 5.15
CA CYS A 305 16.97 -5.78 6.46
C CYS A 305 17.87 -4.81 7.25
N ARG A 306 18.62 -3.93 6.57
CA ARG A 306 19.38 -2.86 7.23
C ARG A 306 18.48 -1.82 7.87
N TRP A 307 17.34 -1.50 7.24
CA TRP A 307 16.34 -0.64 7.86
C TRP A 307 15.78 -1.30 9.13
N ILE A 308 15.39 -2.58 9.04
CA ILE A 308 14.89 -3.37 10.19
C ILE A 308 15.87 -3.35 11.36
N ARG A 309 17.17 -3.57 11.10
CA ARG A 309 18.21 -3.50 12.12
C ARG A 309 18.33 -2.10 12.73
N SER A 310 18.38 -1.07 11.90
CA SER A 310 18.54 0.32 12.33
C SER A 310 17.32 0.92 13.05
N ARG A 311 16.13 0.30 12.87
CA ARG A 311 14.83 0.73 13.42
C ARG A 311 14.16 -0.37 14.22
N ILE A 312 14.95 -1.26 14.81
CA ILE A 312 14.47 -2.42 15.56
C ILE A 312 13.49 -2.07 16.68
N VAL A 313 13.64 -0.90 17.30
CA VAL A 313 12.69 -0.39 18.31
C VAL A 313 11.27 -0.29 17.74
N SER A 314 11.10 0.28 16.54
CA SER A 314 9.81 0.42 15.87
C SER A 314 9.24 -0.92 15.43
N VAL A 315 10.09 -1.86 15.03
CA VAL A 315 9.69 -3.22 14.64
C VAL A 315 9.21 -4.03 15.84
N VAL A 316 9.95 -3.97 16.94
CA VAL A 316 9.59 -4.61 18.22
C VAL A 316 8.29 -4.03 18.77
N ALA A 317 8.11 -2.71 18.72
CA ALA A 317 6.85 -2.08 19.15
C ALA A 317 5.64 -2.58 18.34
N ALA A 318 5.79 -2.77 17.03
CA ALA A 318 4.74 -3.35 16.19
C ALA A 318 4.42 -4.81 16.54
N LEU A 319 5.44 -5.60 16.89
CA LEU A 319 5.26 -6.97 17.38
C LEU A 319 4.53 -6.98 18.74
N GLU A 320 4.92 -6.10 19.67
CA GLU A 320 4.34 -6.03 21.02
C GLU A 320 2.83 -5.79 20.99
N ILE A 321 2.33 -4.98 20.06
CA ILE A 321 0.88 -4.77 19.85
C ILE A 321 0.15 -6.11 19.57
N LEU A 322 0.81 -7.07 18.93
CA LEU A 322 0.22 -8.34 18.51
C LEU A 322 0.44 -9.48 19.52
N LEU A 323 1.45 -9.39 20.39
CA LEU A 323 1.82 -10.45 21.34
C LEU A 323 0.65 -10.90 22.23
N GLY A 324 -0.21 -9.97 22.64
CA GLY A 324 -1.35 -10.21 23.54
C GLY A 324 -2.66 -10.60 22.83
N ALA A 325 -2.68 -10.65 21.50
CA ALA A 325 -3.92 -10.68 20.74
C ALA A 325 -3.94 -11.70 19.59
N ALA A 326 -2.78 -12.08 19.07
CA ALA A 326 -2.67 -13.02 17.96
C ALA A 326 -2.37 -14.46 18.39
N ASP A 327 -2.64 -15.40 17.48
CA ASP A 327 -2.25 -16.80 17.66
C ASP A 327 -0.73 -16.94 17.78
N TRP A 328 -0.28 -17.81 18.68
CA TRP A 328 1.13 -18.00 18.97
C TRP A 328 1.95 -18.40 17.73
N ARG A 329 1.40 -19.20 16.81
CA ARG A 329 2.13 -19.63 15.60
C ARG A 329 2.48 -18.44 14.71
N ASN A 330 1.60 -17.47 14.63
CA ASN A 330 1.86 -16.23 13.89
C ASN A 330 2.97 -15.39 14.54
N ILE A 331 2.99 -15.33 15.87
CA ILE A 331 4.05 -14.66 16.63
C ILE A 331 5.40 -15.36 16.40
N GLN A 332 5.43 -16.70 16.40
CA GLN A 332 6.64 -17.46 16.09
C GLN A 332 7.19 -17.13 14.69
N ILE A 333 6.32 -17.00 13.68
CA ILE A 333 6.73 -16.64 12.31
C ILE A 333 7.33 -15.24 12.28
N ILE A 334 6.65 -14.23 12.86
CA ILE A 334 7.16 -12.85 12.91
C ILE A 334 8.52 -12.82 13.61
N TRP A 335 8.63 -13.47 14.77
CA TRP A 335 9.86 -13.51 15.54
C TRP A 335 11.03 -14.12 14.75
N THR A 336 10.76 -15.25 14.10
CA THR A 336 11.74 -15.92 13.24
C THR A 336 12.18 -15.01 12.10
N HIS A 337 11.24 -14.27 11.49
CA HIS A 337 11.53 -13.32 10.43
C HIS A 337 12.36 -12.13 10.92
N ILE A 338 12.11 -11.62 12.14
CA ILE A 338 12.96 -10.58 12.76
C ILE A 338 14.38 -11.09 12.95
N CYS A 339 14.54 -12.29 13.53
CA CYS A 339 15.85 -12.88 13.76
C CYS A 339 16.63 -13.09 12.44
N LYS A 340 15.94 -13.54 11.39
CA LYS A 340 16.53 -13.70 10.05
C LYS A 340 16.89 -12.38 9.40
N ALA A 341 16.04 -11.36 9.49
CA ALA A 341 16.35 -10.02 8.99
C ALA A 341 17.58 -9.43 9.67
N LEU A 342 17.71 -9.59 11.00
CA LEU A 342 18.91 -9.18 11.73
C LEU A 342 20.16 -9.94 11.27
N SER A 343 20.05 -11.25 11.10
CA SER A 343 21.14 -12.10 10.59
C SER A 343 21.58 -11.68 9.18
N ASP A 344 20.63 -11.47 8.26
CA ASP A 344 20.90 -11.04 6.89
C ASP A 344 21.56 -9.66 6.82
N ALA A 345 21.09 -8.71 7.64
CA ALA A 345 21.67 -7.37 7.74
C ALA A 345 23.12 -7.39 8.25
N SER A 346 23.47 -8.40 9.06
CA SER A 346 24.79 -8.60 9.64
C SER A 346 25.62 -9.69 8.97
N SER A 347 25.15 -10.29 7.87
CA SER A 347 25.80 -11.42 7.19
C SER A 347 27.25 -11.15 6.71
N LYS A 348 27.63 -9.88 6.55
CA LYS A 348 28.97 -9.44 6.13
C LYS A 348 29.86 -8.98 7.28
N GLU A 349 29.38 -9.07 8.52
CA GLU A 349 30.11 -8.64 9.71
C GLU A 349 31.00 -9.77 10.22
N ILE A 350 32.32 -9.53 10.27
CA ILE A 350 33.29 -10.47 10.88
C ILE A 350 33.25 -10.34 12.41
N LYS A 351 32.98 -9.13 12.92
CA LYS A 351 32.78 -8.83 14.34
C LYS A 351 31.43 -8.11 14.51
N PRO A 352 30.68 -8.36 15.58
CA PRO A 352 29.42 -7.68 15.86
C PRO A 352 29.59 -6.17 15.81
N SER A 353 28.79 -5.50 14.96
CA SER A 353 28.78 -4.03 14.94
C SER A 353 28.07 -3.45 16.17
N SER A 354 28.36 -2.20 16.50
CA SER A 354 27.61 -1.48 17.53
C SER A 354 26.11 -1.39 17.22
N GLU A 355 25.75 -1.38 15.93
CA GLU A 355 24.35 -1.37 15.50
C GLU A 355 23.66 -2.72 15.73
N LEU A 356 24.33 -3.84 15.41
CA LEU A 356 23.83 -5.18 15.74
C LEU A 356 23.67 -5.34 17.26
N MET A 357 24.68 -4.91 18.03
CA MET A 357 24.62 -4.99 19.48
C MET A 357 23.51 -4.11 20.05
N HIS A 358 23.28 -2.91 19.48
CA HIS A 358 22.13 -2.10 19.88
C HIS A 358 20.80 -2.84 19.63
N ALA A 359 20.65 -3.46 18.47
CA ALA A 359 19.46 -4.24 18.15
C ALA A 359 19.26 -5.42 19.13
N ILE A 360 20.33 -6.14 19.47
CA ILE A 360 20.29 -7.21 20.47
C ILE A 360 19.89 -6.67 21.84
N ALA A 361 20.40 -5.51 22.28
CA ALA A 361 19.97 -4.88 23.54
C ALA A 361 18.46 -4.63 23.60
N ILE A 362 17.90 -4.08 22.53
CA ILE A 362 16.45 -3.82 22.43
C ILE A 362 15.65 -5.13 22.52
N VAL A 363 16.12 -6.16 21.83
CA VAL A 363 15.50 -7.49 21.85
C VAL A 363 15.58 -8.16 23.23
N LEU A 364 16.73 -8.07 23.91
CA LEU A 364 16.88 -8.56 25.28
C LEU A 364 15.97 -7.80 26.24
N GLY A 365 15.84 -6.48 26.06
CA GLY A 365 14.91 -5.66 26.85
C GLY A 365 13.46 -6.11 26.69
N LEU A 366 13.05 -6.50 25.47
CA LEU A 366 11.74 -7.12 25.24
C LEU A 366 11.61 -8.43 26.01
N LEU A 367 12.57 -9.36 25.88
CA LEU A 367 12.53 -10.65 26.58
C LEU A 367 12.46 -10.46 28.10
N GLN A 368 13.25 -9.54 28.65
CA GLN A 368 13.19 -9.24 30.09
C GLN A 368 11.79 -8.77 30.52
N ARG A 369 11.17 -7.83 29.78
CA ARG A 369 9.79 -7.38 30.07
C ARG A 369 8.79 -8.53 30.02
N LEU A 370 8.92 -9.42 29.04
CA LEU A 370 8.06 -10.60 28.92
C LEU A 370 8.25 -11.58 30.09
N GLY A 371 9.51 -11.77 30.54
CA GLY A 371 9.87 -12.53 31.73
C GLY A 371 9.24 -11.97 33.01
N HIS A 372 9.34 -10.66 33.22
CA HIS A 372 8.73 -10.00 34.38
C HIS A 372 7.19 -10.06 34.38
N ALA A 373 6.57 -10.09 33.20
CA ALA A 373 5.13 -10.25 33.03
C ALA A 373 4.68 -11.73 32.99
N SER A 374 5.56 -12.67 33.33
CA SER A 374 5.21 -14.10 33.41
C SER A 374 4.18 -14.37 34.52
N PRO A 375 3.22 -15.31 34.32
CA PRO A 375 3.02 -16.15 33.14
C PRO A 375 2.06 -15.55 32.10
N SER A 376 1.41 -14.42 32.38
CA SER A 376 0.32 -13.88 31.54
C SER A 376 0.78 -13.26 30.22
N SER A 377 2.08 -13.01 30.06
CA SER A 377 2.67 -12.60 28.79
C SER A 377 2.66 -13.74 27.75
N LEU A 378 2.85 -13.38 26.47
CA LEU A 378 2.87 -14.33 25.35
C LEU A 378 1.59 -15.16 25.18
N ASN A 379 0.42 -14.68 25.65
CA ASN A 379 -0.85 -15.41 25.63
C ASN A 379 -0.78 -16.79 26.29
N ALA A 380 0.05 -16.95 27.32
CA ALA A 380 0.23 -18.21 28.02
C ALA A 380 -0.74 -18.30 29.21
N ASP A 381 -1.53 -19.37 29.25
CA ASP A 381 -2.48 -19.63 30.33
C ASP A 381 -1.82 -20.34 31.52
N THR A 382 -0.64 -20.94 31.31
CA THR A 382 0.11 -21.69 32.32
C THR A 382 1.60 -21.36 32.27
N GLY A 383 2.30 -21.60 33.38
CA GLY A 383 3.75 -21.44 33.47
C GLY A 383 4.51 -22.31 32.45
N ASP A 384 4.05 -23.54 32.21
CA ASP A 384 4.69 -24.46 31.26
C ASP A 384 4.61 -23.94 29.82
N ILE A 385 3.43 -23.45 29.42
CA ILE A 385 3.24 -22.82 28.09
C ILE A 385 4.11 -21.58 27.98
N PHE A 386 4.16 -20.75 29.03
CA PHE A 386 5.03 -19.58 29.04
C PHE A 386 6.50 -19.99 28.84
N ILE A 387 7.00 -20.98 29.58
CA ILE A 387 8.39 -21.45 29.49
C ILE A 387 8.69 -21.98 28.09
N GLU A 388 7.80 -22.79 27.50
CA GLU A 388 7.96 -23.30 26.13
C GLU A 388 8.10 -22.14 25.13
N ARG A 389 7.18 -21.17 25.20
CA ARG A 389 7.12 -20.03 24.30
C ARG A 389 8.32 -19.10 24.47
N PHE A 390 8.70 -18.79 25.70
CA PHE A 390 9.85 -17.98 26.03
C PHE A 390 11.16 -18.63 25.56
N THR A 391 11.30 -19.94 25.81
CA THR A 391 12.44 -20.74 25.36
C THR A 391 12.55 -20.72 23.83
N TYR A 392 11.42 -20.83 23.11
CA TYR A 392 11.42 -20.70 21.66
C TYR A 392 11.98 -19.35 21.20
N LEU A 393 11.55 -18.24 21.82
CA LEU A 393 12.03 -16.91 21.44
C LEU A 393 13.56 -16.79 21.65
N ALA A 394 14.04 -17.16 22.83
CA ALA A 394 15.46 -17.11 23.18
C ALA A 394 16.32 -18.02 22.28
N ALA A 395 15.89 -19.27 22.09
CA ALA A 395 16.62 -20.25 21.28
C ALA A 395 16.67 -19.84 19.80
N THR A 396 15.56 -19.31 19.25
CA THR A 396 15.51 -18.84 17.86
C THR A 396 16.46 -17.66 17.63
N LEU A 397 16.54 -16.74 18.59
CA LEU A 397 17.43 -15.58 18.52
C LEU A 397 18.89 -16.01 18.43
N VAL A 398 19.34 -16.85 19.36
CA VAL A 398 20.74 -17.31 19.44
C VAL A 398 21.11 -18.18 18.24
N SER A 399 20.23 -19.12 17.84
CA SER A 399 20.50 -20.04 16.73
C SER A 399 20.53 -19.35 15.35
N THR A 400 19.75 -18.29 15.15
CA THR A 400 19.65 -17.60 13.85
C THR A 400 20.73 -16.54 13.64
N ILE A 401 21.05 -15.76 14.69
CA ILE A 401 22.10 -14.73 14.62
C ILE A 401 23.50 -15.36 14.77
N GLY A 402 23.58 -16.48 15.48
CA GLY A 402 24.83 -17.13 15.83
C GLY A 402 25.38 -16.68 17.19
N PRO A 403 26.35 -17.42 17.75
CA PRO A 403 26.78 -17.23 19.14
C PRO A 403 27.67 -16.00 19.36
N SER A 404 28.38 -15.52 18.34
CA SER A 404 29.42 -14.47 18.48
C SER A 404 28.92 -13.20 19.20
N PRO A 405 27.77 -12.61 18.82
CA PRO A 405 27.27 -11.41 19.49
C PRO A 405 26.84 -11.65 20.95
N PHE A 406 26.59 -12.90 21.35
CA PHE A 406 26.15 -13.26 22.70
C PHE A 406 27.30 -13.64 23.62
N THR A 407 28.48 -13.89 23.07
CA THR A 407 29.70 -14.21 23.83
C THR A 407 30.60 -13.01 24.08
N GLU A 408 30.39 -11.89 23.37
CA GLU A 408 31.20 -10.68 23.51
C GLU A 408 30.73 -9.80 24.67
N THR A 409 31.68 -9.34 25.50
CA THR A 409 31.44 -8.44 26.65
C THR A 409 31.27 -6.99 26.19
N LEU A 410 30.19 -6.71 25.48
CA LEU A 410 29.89 -5.39 24.92
C LEU A 410 28.56 -4.80 25.41
N PHE A 411 27.94 -5.39 26.44
CA PHE A 411 26.71 -4.86 27.03
C PHE A 411 26.92 -4.35 28.45
N LEU A 412 26.30 -3.21 28.72
CA LEU A 412 26.13 -2.65 30.05
C LEU A 412 24.63 -2.72 30.39
N LYS A 413 24.28 -3.33 31.52
CA LYS A 413 22.94 -3.20 32.11
C LYS A 413 22.89 -1.84 32.81
N THR A 414 22.01 -0.95 32.38
CA THR A 414 21.85 0.37 33.00
C THR A 414 21.10 0.25 34.33
N SER A 415 21.20 1.29 35.16
CA SER A 415 20.46 1.40 36.43
C SER A 415 18.93 1.42 36.28
N GLN A 416 18.41 1.57 35.06
CA GLN A 416 16.98 1.52 34.72
C GLN A 416 16.55 0.14 34.18
N GLU A 417 17.36 -0.90 34.35
CA GLU A 417 17.13 -2.24 33.78
C GLU A 417 17.00 -2.26 32.25
N THR A 418 17.64 -1.31 31.56
CA THR A 418 17.74 -1.31 30.10
C THR A 418 19.13 -1.72 29.65
N PHE A 419 19.26 -2.41 28.52
CA PHE A 419 20.54 -2.82 27.96
C PHE A 419 21.10 -1.74 27.03
N GLN A 420 22.37 -1.40 27.18
CA GLN A 420 23.07 -0.47 26.29
C GLN A 420 24.40 -1.06 25.81
N THR A 421 24.80 -0.72 24.59
CA THR A 421 26.10 -1.10 24.04
C THR A 421 27.21 -0.33 24.76
N ALA A 422 28.25 -1.04 25.18
CA ALA A 422 29.46 -0.43 25.75
C ALA A 422 30.17 0.39 24.66
N ASN A 423 30.37 1.69 24.90
CA ASN A 423 31.17 2.54 24.01
C ASN A 423 32.60 1.99 23.93
N THR A 424 33.18 1.89 22.73
CA THR A 424 34.59 1.51 22.51
C THR A 424 35.52 2.37 23.38
N PRO A 425 36.41 1.77 24.19
CA PRO A 425 37.21 2.53 25.13
C PRO A 425 38.35 3.25 24.39
N THR A 426 38.31 4.58 24.31
CA THR A 426 39.47 5.40 23.93
C THR A 426 40.46 5.62 25.08
N HIS A 427 40.15 5.18 26.30
CA HIS A 427 41.09 5.19 27.41
C HIS A 427 40.93 3.94 28.29
N ARG A 428 42.07 3.36 28.71
CA ARG A 428 42.17 2.28 29.71
C ARG A 428 41.22 2.55 30.87
N ARG A 429 40.15 1.77 31.02
CA ARG A 429 39.28 1.83 32.21
C ARG A 429 39.97 1.15 33.41
N SER A 430 39.81 1.78 34.57
CA SER A 430 40.14 1.24 35.89
C SER A 430 39.31 0.00 36.19
N ARG A 431 39.88 -0.92 36.97
CA ARG A 431 39.42 -2.28 37.32
C ARG A 431 38.12 -2.34 38.16
N THR A 432 37.29 -1.30 38.13
CA THR A 432 36.13 -1.11 39.02
C THR A 432 34.77 -1.03 38.32
N ASP A 433 34.68 -1.03 36.98
CA ASP A 433 33.40 -1.17 36.26
C ASP A 433 32.98 -2.65 36.17
N ARG A 434 32.21 -3.12 37.15
CA ARG A 434 31.75 -4.53 37.28
C ARG A 434 30.42 -4.84 36.58
N ASN A 435 29.91 -3.97 35.71
CA ASN A 435 28.58 -4.13 35.09
C ASN A 435 28.63 -4.49 33.58
N SER A 436 29.74 -5.06 33.10
CA SER A 436 29.82 -5.59 31.73
C SER A 436 29.59 -7.10 31.73
N ASP A 437 28.36 -7.51 31.46
CA ASP A 437 27.96 -8.91 31.34
C ASP A 437 27.72 -9.29 29.88
N THR A 438 27.80 -10.59 29.58
CA THR A 438 27.46 -11.09 28.25
C THR A 438 25.93 -11.18 28.09
N PRO A 439 25.39 -10.98 26.87
CA PRO A 439 23.98 -11.22 26.59
C PRO A 439 23.44 -12.56 27.08
N PHE A 440 24.29 -13.59 27.04
CA PHE A 440 23.94 -14.93 27.48
C PHE A 440 23.56 -14.97 28.97
N MET A 441 24.27 -14.20 29.80
CA MET A 441 23.96 -14.09 31.23
C MET A 441 22.63 -13.38 31.49
N HIS A 442 22.18 -12.50 30.58
CA HIS A 442 20.90 -11.80 30.70
C HIS A 442 19.70 -12.59 30.16
N ILE A 443 19.93 -13.63 29.38
CA ILE A 443 18.87 -14.56 28.94
C ILE A 443 18.59 -15.61 30.02
N LEU A 444 19.59 -15.95 30.84
CA LEU A 444 19.52 -16.98 31.87
C LEU A 444 19.06 -16.47 33.26
N HIS A 445 19.06 -15.14 33.47
CA HIS A 445 18.63 -14.46 34.70
C HIS A 445 17.41 -13.60 34.41
#